data_AF-A0A1I5V9Q9-F1
#
_entry.id   AF-A0A1I5V9Q9-F1
#
_cell.length_a   1.000
_cell.length_b   1.000
_cell.length_c   1.000
_cell.angle_alpha   90.00
_cell.angle_beta   90.00
_cell.angle_gamma   90.00
#
_symmetry.space_group_name_H-M   'P 1'
#
loop_
_entity.id
_entity.type
_entity.pdbx_description
1 polymer ?
#
loop_
_entity_poly.entity_id
_entity_poly.type
_entity_poly.pdbx_seq_one_letter_code
_entity_poly.pdbx_strand_id
1 'polypeptide(L)'
;MVELMVSMALGLLVVLVASAGFIASKQLFTTDSQSQALQDSSRFASYLVRTIVQQSAYTDYTPDVDTRAVASALTLAPTGSIYDLSLAGATRVGSAVPASAIGYGTNDSAPRGDLGNDSLMVRFFARADWEVGDSDQSDGTMINCAGLQPEPPGASPSLDDRAWSVFYVAQGTAGEPELFCKYRDNSGAFKSVSVVRGVEVFKVVYGVDTDNDADMTPNAWMDAGQIKDAEIAGARTEIEKWRRVTAVRIGMVIRSASGAARTGSAPETIKPLGAEFDDVSFTPTDDGRLRRAVTQTVVIRNPLRAPA
;
A
#
# COMPACT_ATOMS: atom_id res chain seq x y z
N MET A 1 3.78 64.26 31.77
CA MET A 1 4.49 62.96 31.83
C MET A 1 3.54 61.77 31.70
N VAL A 2 2.38 61.76 32.38
CA VAL A 2 1.39 60.68 32.29
C VAL A 2 0.90 60.40 30.87
N GLU A 3 0.65 61.43 30.05
CA GLU A 3 0.20 61.28 28.65
C GLU A 3 1.18 60.51 27.76
N LEU A 4 2.49 60.67 27.96
CA LEU A 4 3.51 59.93 27.20
C LEU A 4 3.60 58.46 27.61
N MET A 5 3.34 58.15 28.89
CA MET A 5 3.31 56.77 29.37
C MET A 5 2.07 56.04 28.85
N VAL A 6 0.93 56.72 28.81
CA VAL A 6 -0.33 56.17 28.28
C VAL A 6 -0.24 55.92 26.77
N SER A 7 0.30 56.86 26.00
CA SER A 7 0.43 56.68 24.55
C SER A 7 1.38 55.52 24.19
N MET A 8 2.50 55.38 24.90
CA MET A 8 3.43 54.27 24.70
C MET A 8 2.82 52.91 25.06
N ALA A 9 2.07 52.84 26.17
CA ALA A 9 1.38 51.62 26.58
C ALA A 9 0.32 51.18 25.54
N LEU A 10 -0.47 52.13 25.02
CA LEU A 10 -1.46 51.83 23.98
C LEU A 10 -0.80 51.45 22.65
N GLY A 11 0.29 52.11 22.26
CA GLY A 11 1.05 51.75 21.07
C GLY A 11 1.61 50.31 21.14
N LEU A 12 2.20 49.93 22.27
CA LEU A 12 2.69 48.57 22.49
C LEU A 12 1.57 47.53 22.49
N LEU A 13 0.41 47.86 23.08
CA LEU A 13 -0.76 46.98 23.07
C LEU A 13 -1.23 46.69 21.63
N VAL A 14 -1.34 47.73 20.79
CA VAL A 14 -1.75 47.58 19.38
C VAL A 14 -0.75 46.73 18.60
N VAL A 15 0.56 46.96 18.79
CA VAL A 15 1.61 46.15 18.13
C VAL A 15 1.55 44.69 18.58
N LEU A 16 1.31 44.43 19.86
CA LEU A 16 1.19 43.09 20.41
C LEU A 16 -0.01 42.35 19.81
N VAL A 17 -1.18 42.99 19.76
CA VAL A 17 -2.39 42.43 19.17
C VAL A 17 -2.20 42.15 17.68
N ALA A 18 -1.63 43.10 16.93
CA ALA A 18 -1.34 42.92 15.51
C ALA A 18 -0.36 41.76 15.26
N SER A 19 0.71 41.66 16.05
CA SER A 19 1.70 40.59 15.95
C SER A 19 1.11 39.22 16.29
N ALA A 20 0.32 39.13 17.36
CA ALA A 20 -0.37 37.90 17.75
C ALA A 20 -1.36 37.45 16.67
N GLY A 21 -2.13 38.38 16.10
CA GLY A 21 -3.04 38.11 14.98
C GLY A 21 -2.30 37.60 13.74
N PHE A 22 -1.17 38.22 13.38
CA PHE A 22 -0.34 37.79 12.26
C PHE A 22 0.22 36.37 12.46
N ILE A 23 0.75 36.05 13.65
CA ILE A 23 1.26 34.72 13.98
C ILE A 23 0.15 33.67 13.91
N ALA A 24 -1.02 33.97 14.50
CA ALA A 24 -2.17 33.07 14.46
C ALA A 24 -2.66 32.82 13.02
N SER A 25 -2.73 33.87 12.20
CA SER A 25 -3.13 33.75 10.79
C SER A 25 -2.12 32.91 9.99
N LYS A 26 -0.82 33.10 10.22
CA LYS A 26 0.22 32.31 9.55
C LYS A 26 0.13 30.84 9.96
N GLN A 27 -0.05 30.55 11.24
CA GLN A 27 -0.19 29.19 11.73
C GLN A 27 -1.46 28.51 11.20
N LEU A 28 -2.57 29.24 11.07
CA LEU A 28 -3.79 28.72 10.48
C LEU A 28 -3.60 28.38 9.00
N PHE A 29 -2.94 29.26 8.24
CA PHE A 29 -2.63 29.02 6.83
C PHE A 29 -1.73 27.79 6.63
N THR A 30 -0.67 27.63 7.44
CA THR A 30 0.19 26.44 7.38
C THR A 30 -0.58 25.17 7.74
N THR A 31 -1.44 25.22 8.77
CA THR A 31 -2.28 24.08 9.14
C THR A 31 -3.22 23.68 8.00
N ASP A 32 -3.89 24.65 7.37
CA ASP A 32 -4.84 24.41 6.28
C ASP A 32 -4.17 23.83 5.04
N SER A 33 -3.08 24.46 4.57
CA SER A 33 -2.29 23.95 3.43
C SER A 33 -1.71 22.55 3.67
N GLN A 34 -1.25 22.26 4.89
CA GLN A 34 -0.75 20.93 5.26
C GLN A 34 -1.88 19.90 5.36
N SER A 35 -3.07 20.31 5.82
CA SER A 35 -4.26 19.46 5.77
C SER A 35 -4.61 19.11 4.32
N GLN A 36 -4.66 20.08 3.42
CA GLN A 36 -4.94 19.84 2.00
C GLN A 36 -3.92 18.88 1.36
N ALA A 37 -2.63 19.12 1.55
CA ALA A 37 -1.57 18.24 1.05
C ALA A 37 -1.67 16.81 1.62
N LEU A 38 -2.04 16.68 2.90
CA LEU A 38 -2.29 15.39 3.53
C LEU A 38 -3.51 14.68 2.93
N GLN A 39 -4.60 15.41 2.64
CA GLN A 39 -5.77 14.85 1.97
C GLN A 39 -5.44 14.35 0.56
N ASP A 40 -4.67 15.11 -0.22
CA ASP A 40 -4.29 14.72 -1.57
C ASP A 40 -3.36 13.50 -1.56
N SER A 41 -2.37 13.49 -0.67
CA SER A 41 -1.48 12.33 -0.46
C SER A 41 -2.28 11.09 -0.04
N SER A 42 -3.29 11.25 0.82
CA SER A 42 -4.16 10.15 1.25
C SER A 42 -5.02 9.57 0.13
N ARG A 43 -5.57 10.43 -0.73
CA ARG A 43 -6.35 10.04 -1.91
C ARG A 43 -5.47 9.32 -2.91
N PHE A 44 -4.29 9.86 -3.20
CA PHE A 44 -3.34 9.26 -4.13
C PHE A 44 -2.84 7.89 -3.64
N ALA A 45 -2.43 7.77 -2.36
CA ALA A 45 -2.01 6.50 -1.78
C ALA A 45 -3.09 5.42 -1.90
N SER A 46 -4.34 5.79 -1.54
CA SER A 46 -5.47 4.87 -1.60
C SER A 46 -5.77 4.45 -3.03
N TYR A 47 -5.79 5.42 -3.96
CA TYR A 47 -6.00 5.19 -5.38
C TYR A 47 -4.95 4.24 -5.96
N LEU A 48 -3.66 4.49 -5.71
CA LEU A 48 -2.57 3.69 -6.24
C LEU A 48 -2.64 2.24 -5.74
N VAL A 49 -2.69 2.04 -4.41
CA VAL A 49 -2.73 0.68 -3.84
C VAL A 49 -3.98 -0.06 -4.31
N ARG A 50 -5.15 0.60 -4.34
CA ARG A 50 -6.39 -0.01 -4.82
C ARG A 50 -6.28 -0.43 -6.28
N THR A 51 -5.75 0.44 -7.13
CA THR A 51 -5.63 0.18 -8.57
C THR A 51 -4.77 -1.06 -8.81
N ILE A 52 -3.61 -1.15 -8.14
CA ILE A 52 -2.72 -2.31 -8.28
C ILE A 52 -3.36 -3.58 -7.72
N VAL A 53 -4.00 -3.54 -6.55
CA VAL A 53 -4.68 -4.72 -5.99
C VAL A 53 -5.83 -5.19 -6.88
N GLN A 54 -6.56 -4.28 -7.54
CA GLN A 54 -7.61 -4.63 -8.49
C GLN A 54 -7.07 -5.30 -9.77
N GLN A 55 -5.81 -5.05 -10.12
CA GLN A 55 -5.12 -5.72 -11.22
C GLN A 55 -4.63 -7.13 -10.86
N SER A 56 -4.62 -7.50 -9.58
CA SER A 56 -4.14 -8.81 -9.12
C SER A 56 -4.74 -9.96 -9.91
N ALA A 57 -3.90 -10.96 -10.21
CA ALA A 57 -4.28 -12.17 -10.95
C ALA A 57 -4.91 -11.93 -12.33
N TYR A 58 -4.83 -10.72 -12.90
CA TYR A 58 -5.25 -10.51 -14.28
C TYR A 58 -4.41 -11.37 -15.23
N THR A 59 -5.09 -11.95 -16.20
CA THR A 59 -4.54 -12.77 -17.27
C THR A 59 -5.31 -12.46 -18.54
N ASP A 60 -4.61 -12.47 -19.67
CA ASP A 60 -5.21 -12.28 -20.98
C ASP A 60 -5.72 -13.62 -21.52
N TYR A 61 -7.04 -13.85 -21.40
CA TYR A 61 -7.69 -15.10 -21.84
C TYR A 61 -7.97 -15.16 -23.34
N THR A 62 -7.81 -14.05 -24.06
CA THR A 62 -8.12 -13.95 -25.49
C THR A 62 -7.01 -13.19 -26.19
N PRO A 63 -5.85 -13.82 -26.45
CA PRO A 63 -4.91 -13.23 -27.40
C PRO A 63 -5.67 -13.07 -28.72
N ASP A 64 -5.69 -11.86 -29.28
CA ASP A 64 -6.45 -11.52 -30.50
C ASP A 64 -5.97 -12.30 -31.76
N VAL A 65 -5.02 -13.25 -31.62
CA VAL A 65 -4.55 -14.17 -32.66
C VAL A 65 -4.43 -15.61 -32.17
N ASP A 66 -4.92 -16.50 -33.03
CA ASP A 66 -5.14 -17.94 -32.85
C ASP A 66 -3.86 -18.80 -32.65
N THR A 67 -2.67 -18.19 -32.64
CA THR A 67 -1.38 -18.90 -32.64
C THR A 67 -0.58 -18.79 -31.35
N ARG A 68 -1.08 -18.08 -30.32
CA ARG A 68 -0.39 -17.94 -29.03
C ARG A 68 -1.11 -18.64 -27.89
N ALA A 69 -0.32 -19.21 -26.98
CA ALA A 69 -0.83 -19.80 -25.76
C ALA A 69 -1.35 -18.70 -24.82
N VAL A 70 -2.55 -18.90 -24.27
CA VAL A 70 -3.11 -18.07 -23.21
C VAL A 70 -2.19 -18.13 -21.99
N ALA A 71 -1.65 -16.98 -21.58
CA ALA A 71 -0.77 -16.83 -20.42
C ALA A 71 -1.60 -16.74 -19.14
N SER A 72 -2.11 -17.88 -18.66
CA SER A 72 -2.93 -17.94 -17.44
C SER A 72 -2.32 -18.84 -16.38
N ALA A 73 -2.63 -18.56 -15.12
CA ALA A 73 -2.23 -19.42 -14.01
C ALA A 73 -2.89 -20.82 -14.05
N LEU A 74 -3.88 -21.03 -14.94
CA LEU A 74 -4.55 -22.32 -15.16
C LEU A 74 -3.82 -23.17 -16.21
N THR A 75 -3.21 -22.52 -17.20
CA THR A 75 -2.51 -23.18 -18.32
C THR A 75 -1.03 -23.36 -18.05
N LEU A 76 -0.45 -22.53 -17.18
CA LEU A 76 0.97 -22.57 -16.83
C LEU A 76 1.20 -23.46 -15.61
N ALA A 77 2.17 -24.38 -15.73
CA ALA A 77 2.53 -25.29 -14.65
C ALA A 77 3.09 -24.51 -13.45
N PRO A 78 2.56 -24.72 -12.23
CA PRO A 78 3.10 -24.11 -11.03
C PRO A 78 4.50 -24.65 -10.74
N THR A 79 5.38 -23.78 -10.23
CA THR A 79 6.71 -24.14 -9.74
C THR A 79 6.67 -24.69 -8.31
N GLY A 80 5.55 -24.50 -7.61
CA GLY A 80 5.41 -24.85 -6.19
C GLY A 80 6.03 -23.80 -5.27
N SER A 81 6.36 -22.61 -5.81
CA SER A 81 6.90 -21.49 -5.07
C SER A 81 5.78 -20.58 -4.56
N ILE A 82 5.98 -19.95 -3.40
CA ILE A 82 5.09 -18.89 -2.91
C ILE A 82 4.99 -17.71 -3.90
N TYR A 83 6.03 -17.52 -4.72
CA TYR A 83 6.04 -16.50 -5.77
C TYR A 83 5.13 -16.84 -6.94
N ASP A 84 4.59 -18.06 -7.04
CA ASP A 84 3.55 -18.38 -8.01
C ASP A 84 2.22 -17.68 -7.69
N LEU A 85 2.04 -17.19 -6.47
CA LEU A 85 0.83 -16.45 -6.08
C LEU A 85 0.76 -15.08 -6.75
N SER A 86 -0.46 -14.68 -7.11
CA SER A 86 -0.73 -13.33 -7.63
C SER A 86 -0.91 -12.29 -6.54
N LEU A 87 -1.05 -12.73 -5.29
CA LEU A 87 -1.16 -11.88 -4.11
C LEU A 87 -0.59 -12.62 -2.91
N ALA A 88 0.32 -11.97 -2.19
CA ALA A 88 0.85 -12.43 -0.92
C ALA A 88 1.41 -11.24 -0.14
N GLY A 89 1.82 -11.42 1.10
CA GLY A 89 2.47 -10.35 1.85
C GLY A 89 3.17 -10.87 3.09
N ALA A 90 3.71 -9.93 3.87
CA ALA A 90 4.30 -10.23 5.17
C ALA A 90 3.81 -9.25 6.23
N THR A 91 3.55 -9.75 7.44
CA THR A 91 3.19 -8.95 8.62
C THR A 91 4.45 -8.51 9.37
N ARG A 92 4.42 -7.34 9.99
CA ARG A 92 5.50 -6.85 10.88
C ARG A 92 6.90 -6.95 10.24
N VAL A 93 7.04 -6.34 9.07
CA VAL A 93 8.30 -6.24 8.32
C VAL A 93 9.17 -5.12 8.90
N GLY A 94 10.39 -5.49 9.33
CA GLY A 94 11.28 -4.60 10.08
C GLY A 94 12.05 -3.53 9.29
N SER A 95 11.79 -3.36 7.98
CA SER A 95 12.39 -2.42 6.99
C SER A 95 13.15 -3.09 5.83
N ALA A 96 13.45 -4.39 5.89
CA ALA A 96 14.33 -5.06 4.94
C ALA A 96 13.59 -5.83 3.83
N VAL A 97 12.70 -5.17 3.07
CA VAL A 97 12.32 -5.73 1.75
C VAL A 97 13.48 -5.43 0.80
N PRO A 98 14.29 -6.43 0.38
CA PRO A 98 15.46 -6.14 -0.41
C PRO A 98 15.03 -5.58 -1.76
N ALA A 99 15.53 -4.40 -2.10
CA ALA A 99 15.13 -3.65 -3.29
C ALA A 99 15.53 -4.35 -4.60
N SER A 100 16.59 -5.16 -4.58
CA SER A 100 17.18 -5.82 -5.75
C SER A 100 16.98 -7.32 -5.82
N ALA A 101 16.28 -7.93 -4.85
CA ALA A 101 16.05 -9.38 -4.82
C ALA A 101 14.58 -9.73 -5.03
N ILE A 102 14.32 -10.97 -5.44
CA ILE A 102 12.98 -11.55 -5.39
C ILE A 102 12.49 -11.62 -3.93
N GLY A 103 11.22 -11.29 -3.70
CA GLY A 103 10.62 -11.37 -2.36
C GLY A 103 9.77 -10.17 -1.99
N TYR A 104 9.06 -10.29 -0.87
CA TYR A 104 8.22 -9.22 -0.32
C TYR A 104 8.49 -8.97 1.17
N GLY A 105 9.54 -9.56 1.74
CA GLY A 105 9.85 -9.48 3.16
C GLY A 105 9.51 -10.78 3.90
N THR A 106 9.71 -10.76 5.21
CA THR A 106 9.54 -11.93 6.08
C THR A 106 8.64 -11.54 7.24
N ASN A 107 7.65 -12.40 7.52
CA ASN A 107 6.76 -12.26 8.67
C ASN A 107 7.56 -12.08 9.96
N ASP A 108 7.13 -11.12 10.78
CA ASP A 108 7.66 -10.87 12.12
C ASP A 108 9.16 -10.58 12.19
N SER A 109 9.72 -10.00 11.11
CA SER A 109 11.11 -9.55 11.08
C SER A 109 11.34 -8.26 11.87
N ALA A 110 10.30 -7.50 12.19
CA ALA A 110 10.38 -6.33 13.07
C ALA A 110 10.62 -6.73 14.55
N PRO A 111 11.33 -5.90 15.33
CA PRO A 111 11.51 -6.12 16.77
C PRO A 111 10.18 -6.34 17.49
N ARG A 112 10.16 -7.29 18.44
CA ARG A 112 8.95 -7.59 19.24
C ARG A 112 8.48 -6.33 19.97
N GLY A 113 7.17 -6.08 19.96
CA GLY A 113 6.55 -4.90 20.58
C GLY A 113 6.43 -3.69 19.66
N ASP A 114 7.09 -3.70 18.49
CA ASP A 114 6.77 -2.78 17.41
C ASP A 114 5.53 -3.29 16.64
N LEU A 115 4.58 -2.39 16.38
CA LEU A 115 3.44 -2.63 15.51
C LEU A 115 3.92 -3.13 14.14
N GLY A 116 5.06 -2.61 13.69
CA GLY A 116 5.70 -2.94 12.42
C GLY A 116 4.83 -2.57 11.21
N ASN A 117 5.48 -2.39 10.07
CA ASN A 117 4.78 -2.19 8.80
C ASN A 117 4.64 -3.51 8.07
N ASP A 118 3.53 -3.72 7.40
CA ASP A 118 3.32 -4.91 6.59
C ASP A 118 3.89 -4.68 5.19
N SER A 119 3.90 -5.72 4.38
CA SER A 119 4.17 -5.64 2.95
C SER A 119 3.11 -6.37 2.15
N LEU A 120 2.91 -5.93 0.92
CA LEU A 120 1.90 -6.48 0.01
C LEU A 120 2.51 -6.65 -1.37
N MET A 121 2.63 -7.90 -1.82
CA MET A 121 2.97 -8.28 -3.19
C MET A 121 1.70 -8.47 -3.99
N VAL A 122 1.69 -7.89 -5.19
CA VAL A 122 0.69 -8.11 -6.22
C VAL A 122 1.39 -8.46 -7.54
N ARG A 123 0.89 -9.49 -8.21
CA ARG A 123 1.35 -9.92 -9.53
C ARG A 123 0.16 -10.07 -10.48
N PHE A 124 0.42 -9.78 -11.75
CA PHE A 124 -0.55 -9.82 -12.84
C PHE A 124 0.17 -9.84 -14.18
N PHE A 125 -0.47 -10.37 -15.22
CA PHE A 125 0.04 -10.22 -16.58
C PHE A 125 -0.34 -8.85 -17.15
N ALA A 126 0.51 -8.27 -18.00
CA ALA A 126 0.09 -7.15 -18.84
C ALA A 126 -0.65 -7.66 -20.08
N ARG A 127 -1.42 -6.76 -20.70
CA ARG A 127 -2.08 -7.00 -21.98
C ARG A 127 -1.25 -6.44 -23.12
N ALA A 128 -1.18 -7.19 -24.21
CA ALA A 128 -0.46 -6.78 -25.42
C ALA A 128 -1.29 -5.81 -26.27
N ASP A 129 -0.63 -4.85 -26.91
CA ASP A 129 -1.20 -4.02 -27.97
C ASP A 129 -1.13 -4.78 -29.29
N TRP A 130 -2.26 -5.38 -29.68
CA TRP A 130 -2.30 -6.24 -30.85
C TRP A 130 -2.51 -5.48 -32.17
N GLU A 131 -2.93 -4.21 -32.12
CA GLU A 131 -3.19 -3.42 -33.34
C GLU A 131 -1.91 -2.97 -34.05
N VAL A 132 -0.77 -2.94 -33.33
CA VAL A 132 0.52 -2.45 -33.85
C VAL A 132 1.34 -3.56 -34.53
N GLY A 133 0.85 -4.81 -34.54
CA GLY A 133 1.59 -5.96 -35.08
C GLY A 133 2.84 -6.33 -34.28
N ASP A 134 3.03 -5.69 -33.12
CA ASP A 134 4.11 -5.92 -32.17
C ASP A 134 3.51 -6.36 -30.83
N SER A 135 3.33 -7.67 -30.70
CA SER A 135 2.76 -8.34 -29.52
C SER A 135 3.54 -8.15 -28.23
N ASP A 136 4.74 -7.57 -28.32
CA ASP A 136 5.65 -7.41 -27.19
C ASP A 136 5.51 -5.99 -26.59
N GLN A 137 4.61 -5.16 -27.14
CA GLN A 137 4.22 -3.88 -26.58
C GLN A 137 2.97 -4.01 -25.72
N SER A 138 2.95 -3.30 -24.59
CA SER A 138 1.75 -3.23 -23.74
C SER A 138 0.72 -2.28 -24.32
N ASP A 139 -0.58 -2.61 -24.19
CA ASP A 139 -1.70 -1.72 -24.54
C ASP A 139 -1.88 -0.56 -23.53
N GLY A 140 -1.05 -0.51 -22.48
CA GLY A 140 -1.05 0.54 -21.48
C GLY A 140 -2.21 0.50 -20.49
N THR A 141 -3.08 -0.52 -20.53
CA THR A 141 -4.21 -0.66 -19.60
C THR A 141 -3.78 -1.14 -18.22
N MET A 142 -2.64 -1.84 -18.15
CA MET A 142 -2.07 -2.40 -16.93
C MET A 142 -0.79 -1.65 -16.55
N ILE A 143 -0.63 -1.38 -15.25
CA ILE A 143 0.49 -0.58 -14.73
C ILE A 143 1.03 -1.22 -13.45
N ASN A 144 2.34 -1.23 -13.26
CA ASN A 144 2.93 -1.60 -11.97
C ASN A 144 2.79 -0.46 -10.94
N CYS A 145 3.18 -0.73 -9.69
CA CYS A 145 3.08 0.26 -8.62
C CYS A 145 3.93 1.53 -8.82
N ALA A 146 4.84 1.55 -9.79
CA ALA A 146 5.63 2.73 -10.17
C ALA A 146 5.00 3.50 -11.34
N GLY A 147 3.83 3.08 -11.81
CA GLY A 147 3.13 3.69 -12.94
C GLY A 147 3.71 3.33 -14.31
N LEU A 148 4.54 2.30 -14.39
CA LEU A 148 5.15 1.83 -15.63
C LEU A 148 4.34 0.67 -16.20
N GLN A 149 4.29 0.58 -17.53
CA GLN A 149 3.62 -0.49 -18.26
C GLN A 149 4.53 -1.73 -18.29
N PRO A 150 4.11 -2.86 -17.69
CA PRO A 150 4.88 -4.10 -17.77
C PRO A 150 4.79 -4.70 -19.17
N GLU A 151 5.82 -5.45 -19.56
CA GLU A 151 5.82 -6.19 -20.83
C GLU A 151 4.76 -7.30 -20.81
N PRO A 152 3.95 -7.46 -21.87
CA PRO A 152 3.02 -8.56 -21.99
C PRO A 152 3.76 -9.90 -22.19
N PRO A 153 3.09 -11.05 -21.97
CA PRO A 153 3.68 -12.35 -22.23
C PRO A 153 4.04 -12.54 -23.71
N GLY A 154 5.24 -13.06 -23.96
CA GLY A 154 5.69 -13.43 -25.31
C GLY A 154 5.01 -14.70 -25.85
N ALA A 155 5.51 -15.24 -26.96
CA ALA A 155 4.94 -16.42 -27.62
C ALA A 155 4.98 -17.71 -26.77
N SER A 156 5.89 -17.79 -25.80
CA SER A 156 6.05 -18.90 -24.86
C SER A 156 5.88 -18.38 -23.43
N PRO A 157 4.63 -18.18 -22.96
CA PRO A 157 4.39 -17.52 -21.69
C PRO A 157 4.86 -18.34 -20.50
N SER A 158 5.25 -17.64 -19.43
CA SER A 158 5.70 -18.21 -18.17
C SER A 158 5.10 -17.46 -16.96
N LEU A 159 5.12 -18.08 -15.78
CA LEU A 159 4.67 -17.41 -14.55
C LEU A 159 5.54 -16.20 -14.16
N ASP A 160 6.73 -16.08 -14.73
CA ASP A 160 7.67 -14.97 -14.50
C ASP A 160 7.37 -13.73 -15.34
N ASP A 161 6.56 -13.86 -16.39
CA ASP A 161 6.12 -12.73 -17.23
C ASP A 161 5.12 -11.83 -16.49
N ARG A 162 4.60 -12.27 -15.34
CA ARG A 162 3.78 -11.43 -14.49
C ARG A 162 4.60 -10.30 -13.88
N ALA A 163 4.06 -9.10 -14.00
CA ALA A 163 4.54 -7.91 -13.34
C ALA A 163 4.69 -8.12 -11.84
N TRP A 164 5.66 -7.41 -11.25
CA TRP A 164 5.88 -7.37 -9.82
C TRP A 164 5.53 -5.99 -9.30
N SER A 165 4.66 -5.94 -8.30
CA SER A 165 4.37 -4.74 -7.52
C SER A 165 4.35 -5.08 -6.05
N VAL A 166 5.30 -4.56 -5.28
CA VAL A 166 5.39 -4.79 -3.84
C VAL A 166 5.35 -3.45 -3.11
N PHE A 167 4.35 -3.27 -2.27
CA PHE A 167 4.24 -2.13 -1.37
C PHE A 167 4.86 -2.45 -0.02
N TYR A 168 5.65 -1.53 0.51
CA TYR A 168 6.23 -1.58 1.85
C TYR A 168 6.60 -0.17 2.32
N VAL A 169 6.74 0.02 3.61
CA VAL A 169 7.23 1.29 4.18
C VAL A 169 8.72 1.20 4.46
N ALA A 170 9.47 2.23 4.09
CA ALA A 170 10.87 2.40 4.44
C ALA A 170 11.19 3.89 4.63
N GLN A 171 12.39 4.18 5.15
CA GLN A 171 12.86 5.56 5.24
C GLN A 171 13.31 6.08 3.86
N GLY A 172 12.74 7.19 3.44
CA GLY A 172 13.19 7.95 2.28
C GLY A 172 14.49 8.71 2.54
N THR A 173 14.97 9.42 1.52
CA THR A 173 16.27 10.14 1.54
C THR A 173 16.35 11.26 2.58
N ALA A 174 15.20 11.76 3.05
CA ALA A 174 15.11 12.78 4.10
C ALA A 174 14.91 12.21 5.52
N GLY A 175 15.02 10.88 5.70
CA GLY A 175 14.72 10.21 6.98
C GLY A 175 13.23 10.17 7.33
N GLU A 176 12.37 10.51 6.36
CA GLU A 176 10.92 10.43 6.49
C GLU A 176 10.44 9.03 6.11
N PRO A 177 9.41 8.47 6.76
CA PRO A 177 8.82 7.20 6.35
C PRO A 177 7.98 7.42 5.08
N GLU A 178 8.18 6.58 4.09
CA GLU A 178 7.54 6.68 2.78
C GLU A 178 7.03 5.30 2.35
N LEU A 179 5.92 5.27 1.63
CA LEU A 179 5.47 4.07 0.93
C LEU A 179 6.33 3.90 -0.31
N PHE A 180 7.03 2.77 -0.38
CA PHE A 180 7.82 2.37 -1.52
C PHE A 180 7.03 1.41 -2.39
N CYS A 181 7.24 1.53 -3.69
CA CYS A 181 6.94 0.53 -4.68
C CYS A 181 8.24 -0.17 -5.07
N LYS A 182 8.34 -1.48 -4.82
CA LYS A 182 9.30 -2.34 -5.49
C LYS A 182 8.65 -2.99 -6.70
N TYR A 183 9.28 -2.88 -7.85
CA TYR A 183 8.82 -3.43 -9.11
C TYR A 183 9.96 -4.09 -9.88
N ARG A 184 9.60 -4.95 -10.84
CA ARG A 184 10.53 -5.51 -11.82
C ARG A 184 10.40 -4.70 -13.10
N ASP A 185 11.51 -4.15 -13.59
CA ASP A 185 11.52 -3.47 -14.88
C ASP A 185 11.59 -4.46 -16.05
N ASN A 186 11.49 -3.95 -17.28
CA ASN A 186 11.48 -4.81 -18.48
C ASN A 186 12.86 -5.43 -18.77
N SER A 187 13.93 -4.99 -18.11
CA SER A 187 15.23 -5.70 -18.15
C SER A 187 15.26 -6.92 -17.21
N GLY A 188 14.19 -7.11 -16.43
CA GLY A 188 14.07 -8.15 -15.43
C GLY A 188 14.68 -7.80 -14.07
N ALA A 189 15.19 -6.57 -13.90
CA ALA A 189 15.83 -6.11 -12.69
C ALA A 189 14.81 -5.55 -11.69
N PHE A 190 14.97 -5.88 -10.41
CA PHE A 190 14.17 -5.27 -9.34
C PHE A 190 14.69 -3.87 -9.01
N LYS A 191 13.74 -2.92 -8.91
CA LYS A 191 13.96 -1.53 -8.52
C LYS A 191 12.94 -1.13 -7.47
N SER A 192 13.32 -0.16 -6.64
CA SER A 192 12.42 0.45 -5.66
C SER A 192 12.37 1.96 -5.85
N VAL A 193 11.17 2.53 -5.72
CA VAL A 193 10.94 3.97 -5.76
C VAL A 193 9.96 4.37 -4.67
N SER A 194 10.15 5.55 -4.09
CA SER A 194 9.18 6.14 -3.18
C SER A 194 7.98 6.67 -3.98
N VAL A 195 6.78 6.27 -3.57
CA VAL A 195 5.53 6.68 -4.25
C VAL A 195 4.70 7.63 -3.41
N VAL A 196 4.73 7.51 -2.08
CA VAL A 196 3.99 8.42 -1.18
C VAL A 196 4.85 8.73 0.03
N ARG A 197 5.05 10.02 0.28
CA ARG A 197 5.80 10.49 1.45
C ARG A 197 4.92 10.53 2.70
N GLY A 198 5.52 10.32 3.86
CA GLY A 198 4.86 10.47 5.16
C GLY A 198 3.97 9.29 5.56
N VAL A 199 4.05 8.13 4.90
CA VAL A 199 3.31 6.93 5.30
C VAL A 199 4.04 6.27 6.47
N GLU A 200 3.57 6.48 7.69
CA GLU A 200 4.17 5.93 8.92
C GLU A 200 3.76 4.49 9.17
N VAL A 201 2.49 4.21 8.87
CA VAL A 201 1.86 2.91 9.12
C VAL A 201 1.24 2.42 7.83
N PHE A 202 1.54 1.19 7.46
CA PHE A 202 0.93 0.43 6.38
C PHE A 202 0.62 -0.96 6.91
N LYS A 203 -0.66 -1.27 7.07
CA LYS A 203 -1.16 -2.55 7.59
C LYS A 203 -2.07 -3.22 6.57
N VAL A 204 -2.00 -4.53 6.49
CA VAL A 204 -2.76 -5.32 5.53
C VAL A 204 -3.32 -6.56 6.20
N VAL A 205 -4.64 -6.72 6.12
CA VAL A 205 -5.34 -7.95 6.51
C VAL A 205 -6.10 -8.49 5.32
N TYR A 206 -6.17 -9.79 5.23
CA TYR A 206 -6.68 -10.53 4.09
C TYR A 206 -7.99 -11.21 4.51
N GLY A 207 -9.02 -11.02 3.69
CA GLY A 207 -10.27 -11.74 3.81
C GLY A 207 -10.07 -13.14 3.21
N VAL A 208 -10.20 -14.15 4.05
CA VAL A 208 -9.96 -15.56 3.72
C VAL A 208 -11.27 -16.32 3.75
N ASP A 209 -11.56 -17.05 2.67
CA ASP A 209 -12.58 -18.09 2.59
C ASP A 209 -12.03 -19.35 3.29
N THR A 210 -12.48 -19.58 4.52
CA THR A 210 -11.96 -20.63 5.40
C THR A 210 -12.67 -21.97 5.23
N ASP A 211 -13.79 -21.98 4.51
CA ASP A 211 -14.60 -23.17 4.31
C ASP A 211 -14.56 -23.66 2.84
N ASN A 212 -15.54 -24.50 2.47
CA ASN A 212 -15.61 -25.10 1.14
C ASN A 212 -16.99 -24.91 0.53
N ASP A 213 -17.72 -23.90 0.97
CA ASP A 213 -18.90 -23.49 0.25
C ASP A 213 -18.52 -22.84 -1.10
N ALA A 214 -19.54 -22.53 -1.90
CA ALA A 214 -19.35 -21.98 -3.24
C ALA A 214 -19.48 -20.44 -3.27
N ASP A 215 -19.51 -19.77 -2.11
CA ASP A 215 -19.85 -18.36 -2.03
C ASP A 215 -18.65 -17.44 -2.30
N MET A 216 -17.43 -17.96 -2.14
CA MET A 216 -16.16 -17.23 -2.33
C MET A 216 -16.08 -15.92 -1.53
N THR A 217 -16.71 -15.89 -0.36
CA THR A 217 -16.73 -14.76 0.54
C THR A 217 -15.74 -14.94 1.70
N PRO A 218 -15.16 -13.86 2.24
CA PRO A 218 -14.34 -13.96 3.44
C PRO A 218 -15.17 -14.43 4.65
N ASN A 219 -14.79 -15.54 5.30
CA ASN A 219 -15.33 -15.89 6.62
C ASN A 219 -14.47 -15.30 7.76
N ALA A 220 -13.19 -15.04 7.49
CA ALA A 220 -12.24 -14.52 8.48
C ALA A 220 -11.30 -13.46 7.89
N TRP A 221 -10.84 -12.54 8.73
CA TRP A 221 -9.81 -11.57 8.39
C TRP A 221 -8.52 -11.92 9.13
N MET A 222 -7.44 -12.12 8.39
CA MET A 222 -6.16 -12.59 8.93
C MET A 222 -5.01 -11.75 8.36
N ASP A 223 -3.99 -11.46 9.15
CA ASP A 223 -2.72 -10.95 8.63
C ASP A 223 -1.91 -12.06 7.93
N ALA A 224 -0.81 -11.69 7.27
CA ALA A 224 0.01 -12.65 6.52
C ALA A 224 0.70 -13.72 7.39
N GLY A 225 0.98 -13.43 8.67
CA GLY A 225 1.52 -14.40 9.62
C GLY A 225 0.44 -15.41 10.01
N GLN A 226 -0.76 -14.93 10.31
CA GLN A 226 -1.89 -15.76 10.67
C GLN A 226 -2.31 -16.73 9.55
N ILE A 227 -2.28 -16.32 8.28
CA ILE A 227 -2.61 -17.21 7.14
C ILE A 227 -1.68 -18.44 7.10
N LYS A 228 -0.39 -18.25 7.38
CA LYS A 228 0.59 -19.34 7.37
C LYS A 228 0.20 -20.45 8.37
N ASP A 229 -0.23 -20.04 9.55
CA ASP A 229 -0.54 -20.94 10.67
C ASP A 229 -2.04 -21.33 10.75
N ALA A 230 -2.90 -20.73 9.93
CA ALA A 230 -4.35 -20.96 9.93
C ALA A 230 -4.75 -22.36 9.46
N GLU A 231 -5.79 -22.93 10.06
CA GLU A 231 -6.45 -24.14 9.59
C GLU A 231 -7.59 -23.75 8.63
N ILE A 232 -7.46 -24.09 7.35
CA ILE A 232 -8.43 -23.73 6.31
C ILE A 232 -8.90 -25.02 5.61
N ALA A 233 -10.21 -25.20 5.50
CA ALA A 233 -10.78 -26.42 4.96
C ALA A 233 -10.32 -26.66 3.52
N GLY A 234 -9.73 -27.82 3.25
CA GLY A 234 -9.24 -28.17 1.91
C GLY A 234 -7.99 -27.41 1.45
N ALA A 235 -7.24 -26.77 2.35
CA ALA A 235 -5.92 -26.19 2.06
C ALA A 235 -4.88 -26.70 3.06
N ARG A 236 -3.87 -27.43 2.58
CA ARG A 236 -2.83 -28.09 3.42
C ARG A 236 -1.51 -27.34 3.40
N THR A 237 -1.17 -26.73 2.28
CA THR A 237 0.05 -25.96 2.07
C THR A 237 -0.20 -24.47 2.21
N GLU A 238 0.83 -23.69 2.55
CA GLU A 238 0.74 -22.23 2.61
C GLU A 238 0.22 -21.63 1.28
N ILE A 239 0.65 -22.16 0.14
CA ILE A 239 0.19 -21.72 -1.18
C ILE A 239 -1.32 -21.94 -1.33
N GLU A 240 -1.84 -23.10 -0.94
CA GLU A 240 -3.29 -23.37 -0.99
C GLU A 240 -4.08 -22.45 -0.06
N LYS A 241 -3.52 -22.11 1.12
CA LYS A 241 -4.14 -21.16 2.06
C LYS A 241 -4.22 -19.76 1.46
N TRP A 242 -3.14 -19.27 0.83
CA TRP A 242 -3.17 -17.98 0.15
C TRP A 242 -4.13 -17.92 -1.05
N ARG A 243 -4.37 -19.05 -1.72
CA ARG A 243 -5.38 -19.12 -2.80
C ARG A 243 -6.82 -18.94 -2.31
N ARG A 244 -7.05 -18.99 -0.99
CA ARG A 244 -8.34 -18.74 -0.33
C ARG A 244 -8.57 -17.27 -0.01
N VAL A 245 -7.62 -16.39 -0.31
CA VAL A 245 -7.82 -14.95 -0.13
C VAL A 245 -8.75 -14.42 -1.22
N THR A 246 -9.83 -13.76 -0.80
CA THR A 246 -10.88 -13.21 -1.68
C THR A 246 -10.99 -11.68 -1.57
N ALA A 247 -10.49 -11.09 -0.48
CA ALA A 247 -10.44 -9.64 -0.30
C ALA A 247 -9.18 -9.20 0.45
N VAL A 248 -8.83 -7.92 0.32
CA VAL A 248 -7.72 -7.29 1.05
C VAL A 248 -8.22 -6.00 1.68
N ARG A 249 -7.95 -5.82 2.96
CA ARG A 249 -8.19 -4.56 3.67
C ARG A 249 -6.86 -3.93 4.03
N ILE A 250 -6.68 -2.70 3.58
CA ILE A 250 -5.46 -1.93 3.74
C ILE A 250 -5.75 -0.74 4.65
N GLY A 251 -4.90 -0.55 5.65
CA GLY A 251 -4.91 0.58 6.57
C GLY A 251 -3.61 1.36 6.47
N MET A 252 -3.71 2.67 6.30
CA MET A 252 -2.55 3.56 6.24
C MET A 252 -2.70 4.71 7.22
N VAL A 253 -1.61 5.09 7.89
CA VAL A 253 -1.51 6.37 8.62
C VAL A 253 -0.49 7.24 7.92
N ILE A 254 -0.95 8.40 7.46
CA ILE A 254 -0.15 9.36 6.71
C ILE A 254 0.02 10.61 7.56
N ARG A 255 1.23 11.15 7.60
CA ARG A 255 1.57 12.39 8.34
C ARG A 255 1.82 13.56 7.40
N SER A 256 1.49 14.76 7.87
CA SER A 256 1.89 16.01 7.21
C SER A 256 3.40 16.29 7.36
N ALA A 257 3.88 17.36 6.72
CA ALA A 257 5.16 17.94 7.09
C ALA A 257 5.13 18.48 8.54
N SER A 258 6.31 18.78 9.08
CA SER A 258 6.46 19.36 10.42
C SER A 258 5.82 20.74 10.54
N GLY A 259 5.36 21.09 11.75
CA GLY A 259 4.82 22.41 12.07
C GLY A 259 3.36 22.65 11.65
N ALA A 260 2.62 21.58 11.34
CA ALA A 260 1.22 21.64 10.93
C ALA A 260 0.23 21.60 12.11
N ALA A 261 0.63 21.05 13.26
CA ALA A 261 -0.22 20.92 14.44
C ALA A 261 0.40 21.62 15.66
N ARG A 262 -0.43 21.97 16.64
CA ARG A 262 0.06 22.42 17.96
C ARG A 262 0.55 21.20 18.75
N THR A 263 1.77 21.27 19.24
CA THR A 263 2.32 20.35 20.23
C THR A 263 1.65 20.56 21.59
N GLY A 264 1.53 19.50 22.40
CA GLY A 264 0.93 19.50 23.73
C GLY A 264 -0.50 18.93 23.78
N SER A 265 -0.96 18.26 22.71
CA SER A 265 -2.22 17.50 22.72
C SER A 265 -1.94 16.06 23.16
N ALA A 266 -2.85 15.45 23.94
CA ALA A 266 -2.71 14.03 24.28
C ALA A 266 -2.65 13.19 22.98
N PRO A 267 -1.74 12.21 22.87
CA PRO A 267 -1.64 11.41 21.67
C PRO A 267 -2.92 10.60 21.47
N GLU A 268 -3.59 10.82 20.35
CA GLU A 268 -4.78 10.06 19.97
C GLU A 268 -4.34 8.71 19.40
N THR A 269 -4.85 7.62 19.97
CA THR A 269 -4.62 6.28 19.42
C THR A 269 -5.40 6.13 18.12
N ILE A 270 -4.68 5.93 17.04
CA ILE A 270 -5.22 5.72 15.70
C ILE A 270 -5.37 4.22 15.47
N LYS A 271 -6.49 3.80 14.89
CA LYS A 271 -6.72 2.42 14.42
C LYS A 271 -6.62 2.38 12.89
N PRO A 272 -5.47 2.01 12.30
CA PRO A 272 -5.23 2.11 10.86
C PRO A 272 -6.21 1.26 10.03
N LEU A 273 -6.63 0.11 10.57
CA LEU A 273 -7.56 -0.82 9.93
C LEU A 273 -9.01 -0.60 10.34
N GLY A 274 -9.35 0.42 11.14
CA GLY A 274 -10.70 0.65 11.63
C GLY A 274 -10.97 0.07 13.03
N ALA A 275 -12.15 0.35 13.56
CA ALA A 275 -12.50 0.04 14.94
C ALA A 275 -12.58 -1.46 15.25
N GLU A 276 -12.86 -2.27 14.22
CA GLU A 276 -13.04 -3.71 14.26
C GLU A 276 -11.72 -4.51 14.34
N PHE A 277 -10.58 -3.87 14.10
CA PHE A 277 -9.22 -4.41 14.29
C PHE A 277 -8.54 -3.64 15.44
N ASP A 278 -9.04 -3.82 16.67
CA ASP A 278 -8.64 -3.03 17.83
C ASP A 278 -7.23 -3.33 18.35
N ASP A 279 -6.76 -4.55 18.11
CA ASP A 279 -5.40 -5.02 18.32
C ASP A 279 -4.36 -4.30 17.43
N VAL A 280 -4.80 -3.80 16.27
CA VAL A 280 -3.96 -2.99 15.37
C VAL A 280 -4.14 -1.51 15.70
N SER A 281 -3.36 -1.04 16.68
CA SER A 281 -3.39 0.35 17.14
C SER A 281 -2.02 1.04 17.05
N PHE A 282 -2.05 2.33 16.73
CA PHE A 282 -0.88 3.19 16.58
C PHE A 282 -1.05 4.45 17.41
N THR A 283 -0.15 4.66 18.37
CA THR A 283 -0.12 5.89 19.17
C THR A 283 1.08 6.73 18.72
N PRO A 284 0.86 7.80 17.94
CA PRO A 284 1.95 8.62 17.42
C PRO A 284 2.62 9.42 18.52
N THR A 285 3.91 9.67 18.36
CA THR A 285 4.63 10.68 19.15
C THR A 285 4.09 12.07 18.82
N ASP A 286 3.95 12.92 19.84
CA ASP A 286 3.60 14.32 19.64
C ASP A 286 4.78 15.11 19.06
N ASP A 287 4.77 15.26 17.73
CA ASP A 287 5.80 15.92 16.93
C ASP A 287 5.25 17.12 16.14
N GLY A 288 4.04 17.59 16.47
CA GLY A 288 3.40 18.71 15.80
C GLY A 288 3.03 18.43 14.33
N ARG A 289 2.85 17.16 13.95
CA ARG A 289 2.33 16.76 12.63
C ARG A 289 0.88 16.33 12.70
N LEU A 290 0.12 16.71 11.68
CA LEU A 290 -1.21 16.18 11.46
C LEU A 290 -1.07 14.74 10.95
N ARG A 291 -1.97 13.86 11.39
CA ARG A 291 -2.03 12.47 10.94
C ARG A 291 -3.44 12.13 10.50
N ARG A 292 -3.54 11.30 9.48
CA ARG A 292 -4.82 10.79 8.98
C ARG A 292 -4.74 9.30 8.73
N ALA A 293 -5.68 8.57 9.31
CA ALA A 293 -5.95 7.19 8.94
C ALA A 293 -6.76 7.13 7.65
N VAL A 294 -6.39 6.20 6.77
CA VAL A 294 -7.11 5.89 5.55
C VAL A 294 -7.23 4.39 5.47
N THR A 295 -8.46 3.91 5.30
CA THR A 295 -8.74 2.48 5.28
C THR A 295 -9.59 2.16 4.06
N GLN A 296 -9.27 1.08 3.37
CA GLN A 296 -10.04 0.60 2.23
C GLN A 296 -10.06 -0.91 2.18
N THR A 297 -11.18 -1.46 1.73
CA THR A 297 -11.32 -2.88 1.41
C THR A 297 -11.47 -3.05 -0.10
N VAL A 298 -10.68 -3.94 -0.67
CA VAL A 298 -10.64 -4.26 -2.09
C VAL A 298 -10.92 -5.74 -2.26
N VAL A 299 -12.02 -6.07 -2.94
CA VAL A 299 -12.32 -7.45 -3.34
C VAL A 299 -11.44 -7.81 -4.53
N ILE A 300 -10.87 -9.02 -4.50
CA ILE A 300 -10.05 -9.54 -5.59
C ILE A 300 -10.97 -9.95 -6.74
N ARG A 301 -10.76 -9.35 -7.92
CA ARG A 301 -11.63 -9.57 -9.10
C ARG A 301 -11.32 -10.87 -9.82
N ASN A 302 -10.05 -11.27 -9.82
CA ASN A 302 -9.59 -12.49 -10.47
C ASN A 302 -9.23 -13.49 -9.37
N PRO A 303 -10.10 -14.47 -9.06
CA PRO A 303 -9.90 -15.35 -7.93
C PRO A 303 -8.57 -16.10 -8.05
N LEU A 304 -7.86 -16.22 -6.92
CA LEU A 304 -6.57 -16.91 -6.84
C LEU A 304 -6.73 -18.45 -6.89
N ARG A 305 -7.96 -18.93 -6.71
CA ARG A 305 -8.37 -20.32 -6.76
C ARG A 305 -8.43 -20.78 -8.23
N ALA A 306 -7.81 -21.91 -8.54
CA ALA A 306 -8.05 -22.57 -9.83
C ALA A 306 -9.54 -22.95 -9.92
N PRO A 307 -10.20 -22.85 -11.10
CA PRO A 307 -11.54 -23.38 -11.24
C PRO A 307 -11.55 -24.87 -10.91
N ALA A 308 -12.61 -25.29 -10.20
CA ALA A 308 -12.86 -26.67 -9.84
C ALA A 308 -13.16 -27.54 -11.07
#